data_AF-A0A4R8X8A8-F1
#
_entry.id   AF-A0A4R8X8A8-F1
#
_cell.length_a   1.000
_cell.length_b   1.000
_cell.length_c   1.000
_cell.angle_alpha   90.00
_cell.angle_beta   90.00
_cell.angle_gamma   90.00
#
_symmetry.space_group_name_H-M   'P 1'
#
loop_
_entity.id
_entity.type
_entity.pdbx_description
1 polymer ?
#
loop_
_entity_poly.entity_id
_entity_poly.type
_entity_poly.pdbx_seq_one_letter_code
_entity_poly.pdbx_strand_id
1 'polypeptide(L)'
;MKVVQELETRMHPDSVAGFRLVLAEARVTDSILLPVRAMERMVAPVQWMLRRVGEHGIRLTQAGYLPPAVVVEASTQLDWGWPVTASRESHFLPLLELRAHLRSVGLLRVSKGMLLQTSRGRALVEAPRDLWWHLARTAHQSRDPAESDATRLLLLLIARRGFDEAELFKQLLALSLETIGWVRADGAPLSSDAAFNLVLPKWRLLRRLGVFDAGTSSYTRWIVTHGGAAFARAALQSEV
;
A
#
# COMPACT_ATOMS: atom_id res chain seq x y z
N MET A 1 0.55 16.80 -8.79
CA MET A 1 2.01 17.15 -8.75
C MET A 1 2.49 17.60 -7.36
N LYS A 2 1.58 18.07 -6.51
CA LYS A 2 1.84 18.59 -5.16
C LYS A 2 2.68 17.67 -4.25
N VAL A 3 2.44 16.35 -4.27
CA VAL A 3 3.14 15.39 -3.38
C VAL A 3 4.66 15.40 -3.57
N VAL A 4 5.13 15.39 -4.82
CA VAL A 4 6.56 15.39 -5.13
C VAL A 4 7.19 16.75 -4.79
N GLN A 5 6.47 17.84 -5.05
CA GLN A 5 6.92 19.19 -4.72
C GLN A 5 7.06 19.36 -3.19
N GLU A 6 6.10 18.86 -2.41
CA GLU A 6 6.17 18.88 -0.93
C GLU A 6 7.43 18.18 -0.41
N LEU A 7 7.79 17.02 -0.97
CA LEU A 7 9.01 16.30 -0.60
C LEU A 7 10.27 17.11 -0.94
N GLU A 8 10.34 17.68 -2.15
CA GLU A 8 11.49 18.45 -2.60
C GLU A 8 11.74 19.69 -1.75
N THR A 9 10.66 20.42 -1.36
CA THR A 9 10.79 21.65 -0.56
C THR A 9 11.37 21.44 0.84
N ARG A 10 11.26 20.22 1.38
CA ARG A 10 11.79 19.85 2.69
C ARG A 10 13.15 19.17 2.61
N MET A 11 13.62 18.89 1.41
CA MET A 11 14.81 18.10 1.19
C MET A 11 16.07 18.92 1.44
N HIS A 12 17.09 18.29 2.03
CA HIS A 12 18.41 18.90 2.17
C HIS A 12 18.94 19.34 0.79
N PRO A 13 19.50 20.56 0.63
CA PRO A 13 19.91 21.10 -0.68
C PRO A 13 20.79 20.16 -1.50
N ASP A 14 21.75 19.49 -0.83
CA ASP A 14 22.68 18.56 -1.47
C ASP A 14 22.01 17.30 -2.03
N SER A 15 20.80 16.97 -1.56
CA SER A 15 20.06 15.78 -1.99
C SER A 15 19.08 16.07 -3.14
N VAL A 16 18.77 17.34 -3.41
CA VAL A 16 17.77 17.75 -4.43
C VAL A 16 18.13 17.25 -5.82
N ALA A 17 19.41 17.32 -6.21
CA ALA A 17 19.85 16.87 -7.54
C ALA A 17 19.63 15.35 -7.73
N GLY A 18 20.02 14.55 -6.74
CA GLY A 18 19.81 13.09 -6.75
C GLY A 18 18.32 12.73 -6.75
N PHE A 19 17.51 13.44 -5.97
CA PHE A 19 16.06 13.25 -5.97
C PHE A 19 15.40 13.55 -7.31
N ARG A 20 15.78 14.64 -7.98
CA ARG A 20 15.28 14.97 -9.32
C ARG A 20 15.65 13.90 -10.36
N LEU A 21 16.83 13.30 -10.25
CA LEU A 21 17.22 12.17 -11.10
C LEU A 21 16.31 10.95 -10.85
N VAL A 22 16.09 10.58 -9.58
CA VAL A 22 15.17 9.49 -9.20
C VAL A 22 13.75 9.76 -9.71
N LEU A 23 13.28 11.00 -9.60
CA LEU A 23 11.96 11.41 -10.08
C LEU A 23 11.83 11.28 -11.60
N ALA A 24 12.86 11.69 -12.34
CA ALA A 24 12.90 11.56 -13.80
C ALA A 24 12.88 10.08 -14.23
N GLU A 25 13.64 9.22 -13.55
CA GLU A 25 13.65 7.77 -13.79
C GLU A 25 12.32 7.11 -13.41
N ALA A 26 11.67 7.59 -12.35
CA ALA A 26 10.35 7.13 -11.92
C ALA A 26 9.22 7.53 -12.88
N ARG A 27 9.46 8.47 -13.81
CA ARG A 27 8.51 8.86 -14.85
C ARG A 27 7.13 9.16 -14.28
N VAL A 28 7.08 9.84 -13.14
CA VAL A 28 5.84 10.09 -12.37
C VAL A 28 4.81 10.86 -13.20
N THR A 29 5.25 11.69 -14.15
CA THR A 29 4.36 12.49 -15.00
C THR A 29 3.85 11.77 -16.24
N ASP A 30 4.39 10.59 -16.56
CA ASP A 30 3.95 9.84 -17.74
C ASP A 30 2.49 9.39 -17.60
N SER A 31 1.78 9.36 -18.71
CA SER A 31 0.42 8.82 -18.73
C SER A 31 0.38 7.35 -18.29
N ILE A 32 -0.59 7.01 -17.44
CA ILE A 32 -0.78 5.65 -16.95
C ILE A 32 -1.52 4.82 -18.00
N LEU A 33 -0.76 4.09 -18.81
CA LEU A 33 -1.28 3.17 -19.83
C LEU A 33 -1.37 1.74 -19.29
N LEU A 34 -2.27 1.51 -18.34
CA LEU A 34 -2.52 0.19 -17.76
C LEU A 34 -3.92 -0.31 -18.20
N PRO A 35 -4.05 -1.49 -18.83
CA PRO A 35 -5.35 -1.97 -19.28
C PRO A 35 -6.24 -2.34 -18.09
N VAL A 36 -7.56 -2.16 -18.22
CA VAL A 36 -8.53 -2.38 -17.13
C VAL A 36 -8.42 -3.78 -16.52
N ARG A 37 -8.22 -4.82 -17.35
CA ARG A 37 -7.98 -6.20 -16.88
C ARG A 37 -6.80 -6.34 -15.92
N ALA A 38 -5.76 -5.51 -16.06
CA ALA A 38 -4.62 -5.51 -15.16
C ALA A 38 -4.97 -4.78 -13.85
N MET A 39 -5.70 -3.66 -13.93
CA MET A 39 -6.23 -2.97 -12.75
C MET A 39 -7.14 -3.89 -11.94
N GLU A 40 -8.04 -4.62 -12.59
CA GLU A 40 -8.94 -5.60 -11.97
C GLU A 40 -8.19 -6.68 -11.19
N ARG A 41 -7.17 -7.30 -11.79
CA ARG A 41 -6.32 -8.27 -11.08
C ARG A 41 -5.66 -7.68 -9.84
N MET A 42 -5.20 -6.43 -9.92
CA MET A 42 -4.57 -5.76 -8.78
C MET A 42 -5.58 -5.49 -7.64
N VAL A 43 -6.83 -5.13 -7.96
CA VAL A 43 -7.84 -4.83 -6.94
C VAL A 43 -8.70 -6.02 -6.54
N ALA A 44 -8.49 -7.20 -7.13
CA ALA A 44 -9.26 -8.40 -6.85
C ALA A 44 -9.37 -8.74 -5.34
N PRO A 45 -8.30 -8.64 -4.51
CA PRO A 45 -8.42 -8.89 -3.07
C PRO A 45 -9.33 -7.87 -2.35
N VAL A 46 -9.34 -6.63 -2.83
CA VAL A 46 -10.21 -5.57 -2.30
C VAL A 46 -11.66 -5.82 -2.72
N GLN A 47 -11.89 -6.14 -4.00
CA GLN A 47 -13.22 -6.50 -4.49
C GLN A 47 -13.78 -7.72 -3.75
N TRP A 48 -12.96 -8.74 -3.49
CA TRP A 48 -13.34 -9.90 -2.70
C TRP A 48 -13.86 -9.49 -1.31
N MET A 49 -13.09 -8.68 -0.56
CA MET A 49 -13.49 -8.23 0.78
C MET A 49 -14.79 -7.39 0.72
N LEU A 50 -14.89 -6.47 -0.25
CA LEU A 50 -16.08 -5.64 -0.42
C LEU A 50 -17.33 -6.47 -0.74
N ARG A 51 -17.24 -7.42 -1.68
CA ARG A 51 -18.33 -8.35 -2.02
C ARG A 51 -18.69 -9.24 -0.83
N ARG A 52 -17.68 -9.71 -0.08
CA ARG A 52 -17.88 -10.57 1.08
C ARG A 52 -18.61 -9.85 2.23
N VAL A 53 -18.35 -8.56 2.40
CA VAL A 53 -19.09 -7.70 3.33
C VAL A 53 -20.51 -7.49 2.81
N GLY A 54 -20.66 -7.14 1.53
CA GLY A 54 -21.95 -6.96 0.86
C GLY A 54 -22.90 -5.98 1.58
N GLU A 55 -24.18 -6.06 1.22
CA GLU A 55 -25.23 -5.18 1.77
C GLU A 55 -25.54 -5.47 3.24
N HIS A 56 -25.52 -6.74 3.63
CA HIS A 56 -25.88 -7.20 4.96
C HIS A 56 -24.77 -6.95 6.00
N GLY A 57 -23.53 -6.77 5.53
CA GLY A 57 -22.37 -6.63 6.39
C GLY A 57 -21.91 -7.93 7.04
N ILE A 58 -20.90 -7.82 7.90
CA ILE A 58 -20.35 -8.92 8.67
C ILE A 58 -20.42 -8.56 10.15
N ARG A 59 -21.07 -9.42 10.95
CA ARG A 59 -21.01 -9.32 12.40
C ARG A 59 -19.59 -9.66 12.87
N LEU A 60 -18.94 -8.70 13.52
CA LEU A 60 -17.62 -8.90 14.10
C LEU A 60 -17.73 -9.72 15.39
N THR A 61 -16.64 -10.37 15.78
CA THR A 61 -16.50 -10.96 17.10
C THR A 61 -16.56 -9.88 18.19
N GLN A 62 -16.72 -10.27 19.46
CA GLN A 62 -16.70 -9.32 20.58
C GLN A 62 -15.42 -8.47 20.63
N ALA A 63 -14.29 -9.04 20.20
CA ALA A 63 -13.00 -8.36 20.12
C ALA A 63 -12.83 -7.49 18.85
N GLY A 64 -13.84 -7.38 18.00
CA GLY A 64 -13.81 -6.54 16.80
C GLY A 64 -13.08 -7.15 15.59
N TYR A 65 -12.87 -8.47 15.60
CA TYR A 65 -12.26 -9.22 14.51
C TYR A 65 -13.29 -9.84 13.58
N LEU A 66 -12.87 -10.20 12.36
CA LEU A 66 -13.65 -11.04 11.46
C LEU A 66 -13.95 -12.40 12.12
N PRO A 67 -15.15 -12.95 11.93
CA PRO A 67 -15.49 -14.26 12.46
C PRO A 67 -14.67 -15.37 11.77
N PRO A 68 -14.38 -16.49 12.44
CA PRO A 68 -13.51 -17.54 11.90
C PRO A 68 -13.88 -18.04 10.52
N ALA A 69 -15.17 -18.20 10.22
CA ALA A 69 -15.64 -18.62 8.90
C ALA A 69 -15.15 -17.69 7.77
N VAL A 70 -15.25 -16.37 7.98
CA VAL A 70 -14.79 -15.38 7.00
C VAL A 70 -13.25 -15.42 6.86
N VAL A 71 -12.53 -15.66 7.96
CA VAL A 71 -11.06 -15.78 7.92
C VAL A 71 -10.65 -17.02 7.12
N VAL A 72 -11.33 -18.15 7.32
CA VAL A 72 -11.09 -19.38 6.55
C VAL A 72 -11.39 -19.17 5.07
N GLU A 73 -12.53 -18.55 4.74
CA GLU A 73 -12.85 -18.18 3.34
C GLU A 73 -11.78 -17.27 2.72
N ALA A 74 -11.32 -16.24 3.44
CA ALA A 74 -10.25 -15.37 2.96
C ALA A 74 -8.93 -16.13 2.75
N SER A 75 -8.59 -17.04 3.66
CA SER A 75 -7.36 -17.84 3.57
C SER A 75 -7.35 -18.80 2.38
N THR A 76 -8.53 -19.22 1.92
CA THR A 76 -8.69 -20.22 0.85
C THR A 76 -8.94 -19.59 -0.53
N GLN A 77 -9.62 -18.44 -0.59
CA GLN A 77 -10.01 -17.82 -1.86
C GLN A 77 -9.04 -16.75 -2.36
N LEU A 78 -8.22 -16.18 -1.48
CA LEU A 78 -7.21 -15.20 -1.86
C LEU A 78 -5.84 -15.85 -2.00
N ASP A 79 -5.09 -15.43 -3.00
CA ASP A 79 -3.69 -15.80 -3.12
C ASP A 79 -2.84 -14.94 -2.17
N TRP A 80 -2.30 -15.60 -1.14
CA TRP A 80 -1.40 -14.98 -0.18
C TRP A 80 0.07 -15.06 -0.62
N GLY A 81 0.40 -15.88 -1.62
CA GLY A 81 1.78 -16.13 -2.06
C GLY A 81 2.58 -17.03 -1.13
N TRP A 82 1.91 -17.68 -0.17
CA TRP A 82 2.41 -18.78 0.64
C TRP A 82 1.21 -19.63 1.14
N PRO A 83 1.41 -20.92 1.47
CA PRO A 83 0.35 -21.71 2.08
C PRO A 83 -0.11 -21.09 3.40
N VAL A 84 -1.40 -20.74 3.50
CA VAL A 84 -2.01 -20.18 4.71
C VAL A 84 -3.08 -21.11 5.23
N THR A 85 -3.04 -21.39 6.53
CA THR A 85 -4.17 -21.92 7.29
C THR A 85 -4.44 -20.96 8.45
N ALA A 86 -5.53 -20.20 8.38
CA ALA A 86 -5.87 -19.21 9.41
C ALA A 86 -7.37 -19.25 9.73
N SER A 87 -7.68 -19.19 11.02
CA SER A 87 -9.06 -19.12 11.55
C SER A 87 -9.28 -17.95 12.50
N ARG A 88 -8.23 -17.16 12.78
CA ARG A 88 -8.27 -15.97 13.64
C ARG A 88 -7.62 -14.80 12.91
N GLU A 89 -8.37 -13.73 12.70
CA GLU A 89 -7.84 -12.53 12.02
C GLU A 89 -6.68 -11.91 12.79
N SER A 90 -6.70 -11.96 14.13
CA SER A 90 -5.61 -11.45 14.98
C SER A 90 -4.26 -12.14 14.74
N HIS A 91 -4.27 -13.38 14.23
CA HIS A 91 -3.07 -14.13 13.86
C HIS A 91 -2.79 -14.06 12.37
N PHE A 92 -3.61 -13.33 11.60
CA PHE A 92 -3.49 -13.20 10.16
C PHE A 92 -3.37 -11.73 9.75
N LEU A 93 -2.21 -11.15 10.07
CA LEU A 93 -1.93 -9.72 9.92
C LEU A 93 -2.26 -9.16 8.51
N PRO A 94 -1.93 -9.82 7.39
CA PRO A 94 -2.26 -9.28 6.06
C PRO A 94 -3.76 -9.06 5.84
N LEU A 95 -4.62 -9.92 6.38
CA LEU A 95 -6.08 -9.76 6.30
C LEU A 95 -6.56 -8.61 7.20
N LEU A 96 -6.01 -8.54 8.42
CA LEU A 96 -6.31 -7.48 9.39
C LEU A 96 -5.94 -6.10 8.82
N GLU A 97 -4.74 -5.98 8.26
CA GLU A 97 -4.20 -4.76 7.65
C GLU A 97 -5.01 -4.34 6.42
N LEU A 98 -5.40 -5.29 5.56
CA LEU A 98 -6.29 -5.03 4.43
C LEU A 98 -7.60 -4.40 4.93
N ARG A 99 -8.29 -5.04 5.89
CA ARG A 99 -9.54 -4.52 6.44
C ARG A 99 -9.35 -3.16 7.09
N ALA A 100 -8.28 -2.96 7.86
CA ALA A 100 -7.97 -1.68 8.49
C ALA A 100 -7.75 -0.58 7.43
N HIS A 101 -7.02 -0.89 6.35
CA HIS A 101 -6.80 0.04 5.26
C HIS A 101 -8.10 0.41 4.56
N LEU A 102 -8.94 -0.57 4.18
CA LEU A 102 -10.24 -0.29 3.53
C LEU A 102 -11.16 0.58 4.39
N ARG A 103 -11.05 0.50 5.72
CA ARG A 103 -11.73 1.43 6.63
C ARG A 103 -11.13 2.83 6.58
N SER A 104 -9.79 2.93 6.63
CA SER A 104 -9.09 4.22 6.60
C SER A 104 -9.38 5.02 5.33
N VAL A 105 -9.51 4.35 4.18
CA VAL A 105 -9.80 4.99 2.88
C VAL A 105 -11.30 5.08 2.58
N GLY A 106 -12.15 4.83 3.59
CA GLY A 106 -13.58 5.08 3.53
C GLY A 106 -14.37 4.13 2.62
N LEU A 107 -13.89 2.91 2.38
CA LEU A 107 -14.62 1.86 1.65
C LEU A 107 -15.43 0.98 2.60
N LEU A 108 -14.93 0.78 3.82
CA LEU A 108 -15.61 0.06 4.89
C LEU A 108 -15.80 0.96 6.11
N ARG A 109 -16.76 0.60 6.97
CA ARG A 109 -16.95 1.21 8.28
C ARG A 109 -17.37 0.16 9.30
N VAL A 110 -17.16 0.45 10.57
CA VAL A 110 -17.69 -0.35 11.68
C VAL A 110 -18.78 0.45 12.39
N SER A 111 -19.95 -0.15 12.59
CA SER A 111 -21.05 0.44 13.35
C SER A 111 -21.72 -0.64 14.20
N LYS A 112 -21.88 -0.39 15.50
CA LYS A 112 -22.51 -1.32 16.46
C LYS A 112 -21.99 -2.77 16.37
N GLY A 113 -20.69 -2.96 16.12
CA GLY A 113 -20.04 -4.27 15.95
C GLY A 113 -20.33 -4.97 14.62
N MET A 114 -20.86 -4.26 13.63
CA MET A 114 -21.02 -4.71 12.24
C MET A 114 -19.98 -4.03 11.36
N LEU A 115 -19.26 -4.81 10.55
CA LEU A 115 -18.48 -4.31 9.42
C LEU A 115 -19.42 -4.13 8.23
N LEU A 116 -19.46 -2.92 7.68
CA LEU A 116 -20.40 -2.52 6.63
C LEU A 116 -19.66 -1.83 5.48
N GLN A 117 -20.19 -1.95 4.26
CA GLN A 117 -19.74 -1.12 3.15
C GLN A 117 -20.23 0.34 3.33
N THR A 118 -19.38 1.29 2.95
CA THR A 118 -19.82 2.68 2.76
C THR A 118 -20.52 2.83 1.40
N SER A 119 -21.16 3.98 1.16
CA SER A 119 -21.72 4.27 -0.17
C SER A 119 -20.64 4.24 -1.26
N ARG A 120 -19.42 4.71 -0.94
CA ARG A 120 -18.27 4.62 -1.84
C ARG A 120 -17.82 3.17 -2.06
N GLY A 121 -17.76 2.37 -1.00
CA GLY A 121 -17.44 0.95 -1.10
C GLY A 121 -18.40 0.19 -2.02
N ARG A 122 -19.71 0.48 -1.92
CA ARG A 122 -20.72 -0.09 -2.82
C ARG A 122 -20.57 0.39 -4.27
N ALA A 123 -20.31 1.67 -4.48
CA ALA A 123 -20.15 2.22 -5.84
C ALA A 123 -18.91 1.67 -6.57
N LEU A 124 -17.82 1.41 -5.83
CA LEU A 124 -16.55 1.02 -6.42
C LEU A 124 -16.34 -0.50 -6.56
N VAL A 125 -17.15 -1.34 -5.90
CA VAL A 125 -16.92 -2.80 -5.88
C VAL A 125 -16.95 -3.44 -7.28
N GLU A 126 -17.83 -2.97 -8.17
CA GLU A 126 -17.93 -3.45 -9.56
C GLU A 126 -17.27 -2.50 -10.58
N ALA A 127 -16.52 -1.49 -10.11
CA ALA A 127 -15.83 -0.51 -10.96
C ALA A 127 -14.30 -0.64 -10.77
N PRO A 128 -13.65 -1.67 -11.33
CA PRO A 128 -12.26 -2.01 -11.02
C PRO A 128 -11.28 -0.87 -11.35
N ARG A 129 -11.52 -0.13 -12.44
CA ARG A 129 -10.71 1.05 -12.80
C ARG A 129 -10.80 2.13 -11.73
N ASP A 130 -12.00 2.47 -11.29
CA ASP A 130 -12.22 3.56 -10.34
C ASP A 130 -11.77 3.16 -8.93
N LEU A 131 -11.96 1.89 -8.56
CA LEU A 131 -11.42 1.32 -7.33
C LEU A 131 -9.89 1.39 -7.31
N TRP A 132 -9.24 1.04 -8.42
CA TRP A 132 -7.79 1.12 -8.55
C TRP A 132 -7.27 2.55 -8.37
N TRP A 133 -7.91 3.52 -9.01
CA TRP A 133 -7.55 4.94 -8.85
C TRP A 133 -7.82 5.46 -7.44
N HIS A 134 -8.93 5.04 -6.80
CA HIS A 134 -9.22 5.39 -5.42
C HIS A 134 -8.13 4.88 -4.47
N LEU A 135 -7.73 3.62 -4.61
CA LEU A 135 -6.65 3.03 -3.80
C LEU A 135 -5.30 3.71 -4.05
N ALA A 136 -4.96 4.03 -5.31
CA ALA A 136 -3.74 4.76 -5.62
C ALA A 136 -3.71 6.15 -4.95
N ARG A 137 -4.79 6.93 -5.11
CA ARG A 137 -4.92 8.29 -4.53
C ARG A 137 -4.82 8.31 -3.00
N THR A 138 -5.25 7.24 -2.36
CA THR A 138 -5.31 7.14 -0.90
C THR A 138 -4.17 6.30 -0.31
N ALA A 139 -3.28 5.75 -1.14
CA ALA A 139 -2.21 4.85 -0.72
C ALA A 139 -1.30 5.47 0.33
N HIS A 140 -0.94 6.75 0.18
CA HIS A 140 0.00 7.46 1.05
C HIS A 140 -0.65 8.19 2.23
N GLN A 141 -1.97 8.10 2.39
CA GLN A 141 -2.67 8.77 3.48
C GLN A 141 -2.44 8.01 4.80
N SER A 142 -1.92 8.72 5.79
CA SER A 142 -1.86 8.31 7.19
C SER A 142 -2.12 9.52 8.09
N ARG A 143 -2.50 9.25 9.35
CA ARG A 143 -2.55 10.28 10.40
C ARG A 143 -1.17 10.62 10.94
N ASP A 144 -0.21 9.71 10.76
CA ASP A 144 1.18 9.93 11.10
C ASP A 144 1.90 10.54 9.89
N PRO A 145 2.43 11.77 10.00
CA PRO A 145 3.20 12.40 8.93
C PRO A 145 4.42 11.59 8.50
N ALA A 146 5.09 10.91 9.43
CA ALA A 146 6.26 10.08 9.13
C ALA A 146 5.88 8.88 8.26
N GLU A 147 4.76 8.21 8.57
CA GLU A 147 4.24 7.12 7.75
C GLU A 147 3.80 7.62 6.36
N SER A 148 3.21 8.83 6.28
CA SER A 148 2.79 9.41 5.00
C SER A 148 4.00 9.69 4.10
N ASP A 149 5.02 10.36 4.62
CA ASP A 149 6.26 10.65 3.88
C ASP A 149 7.01 9.38 3.51
N ALA A 150 7.16 8.44 4.46
CA ALA A 150 7.79 7.15 4.18
C ALA A 150 7.05 6.38 3.10
N THR A 151 5.72 6.42 3.09
CA THR A 151 4.91 5.80 2.04
C THR A 151 5.08 6.49 0.70
N ARG A 152 5.17 7.82 0.65
CA ARG A 152 5.44 8.56 -0.60
C ARG A 152 6.80 8.19 -1.17
N LEU A 153 7.84 8.09 -0.34
CA LEU A 153 9.18 7.66 -0.75
C LEU A 153 9.21 6.18 -1.17
N LEU A 154 8.50 5.30 -0.45
CA LEU A 154 8.30 3.91 -0.86
C LEU A 154 7.70 3.83 -2.28
N LEU A 155 6.64 4.60 -2.55
CA LEU A 155 6.01 4.64 -3.87
C LEU A 155 6.96 5.20 -4.92
N LEU A 156 7.79 6.19 -4.60
CA LEU A 156 8.78 6.72 -5.54
C LEU A 156 9.80 5.65 -5.97
N LEU A 157 10.34 4.90 -5.00
CA LEU A 157 11.26 3.79 -5.28
C LEU A 157 10.59 2.67 -6.10
N ILE A 158 9.31 2.37 -5.83
CA ILE A 158 8.52 1.42 -6.62
C ILE A 158 8.32 1.92 -8.07
N ALA A 159 7.98 3.20 -8.24
CA ALA A 159 7.76 3.80 -9.55
C ALA A 159 9.05 3.81 -10.40
N ARG A 160 10.19 4.09 -9.78
CA ARG A 160 11.53 4.04 -10.39
C ARG A 160 11.88 2.68 -10.97
N ARG A 161 11.54 1.60 -10.25
CA ARG A 161 12.00 0.22 -10.53
C ARG A 161 13.54 0.13 -10.51
N GLY A 162 14.09 -1.01 -10.93
CA GLY A 162 15.54 -1.21 -11.11
C GLY A 162 16.31 -1.69 -9.89
N PHE A 163 15.65 -1.88 -8.74
CA PHE A 163 16.23 -2.43 -7.52
C PHE A 163 15.38 -3.61 -7.08
N ASP A 164 15.94 -4.82 -7.19
CA ASP A 164 15.28 -6.02 -6.69
C ASP A 164 15.83 -6.41 -5.31
N GLU A 165 17.05 -6.03 -4.93
CA GLU A 165 17.59 -6.31 -3.60
C GLU A 165 16.85 -5.58 -2.47
N ALA A 166 16.18 -6.34 -1.61
CA ALA A 166 15.33 -5.82 -0.53
C ALA A 166 16.11 -4.97 0.49
N GLU A 167 17.33 -5.39 0.86
CA GLU A 167 18.12 -4.63 1.85
C GLU A 167 18.60 -3.29 1.30
N LEU A 168 19.04 -3.26 0.04
CA LEU A 168 19.36 -2.00 -0.63
C LEU A 168 18.13 -1.09 -0.74
N PHE A 169 16.96 -1.66 -1.04
CA PHE A 169 15.70 -0.92 -1.05
C PHE A 169 15.42 -0.25 0.30
N LYS A 170 15.54 -0.99 1.42
CA LYS A 170 15.32 -0.45 2.77
C LYS A 170 16.34 0.62 3.14
N GLN A 171 17.61 0.43 2.78
CA GLN A 171 18.67 1.43 2.99
C GLN A 171 18.37 2.73 2.26
N LEU A 172 17.95 2.65 0.99
CA LEU A 172 17.55 3.81 0.21
C LEU A 172 16.33 4.52 0.80
N LEU A 173 15.37 3.77 1.33
CA LEU A 173 14.21 4.36 2.03
C LEU A 173 14.63 5.13 3.28
N ALA A 174 15.51 4.55 4.11
CA ALA A 174 16.02 5.20 5.31
C ALA A 174 16.78 6.48 4.96
N LEU A 175 17.71 6.41 4.01
CA LEU A 175 18.45 7.58 3.53
C LEU A 175 17.50 8.66 2.99
N SER A 176 16.50 8.28 2.20
CA SER A 176 15.54 9.22 1.63
C SER A 176 14.73 9.93 2.72
N LEU A 177 14.35 9.24 3.79
CA LEU A 177 13.65 9.83 4.93
C LEU A 177 14.53 10.84 5.67
N GLU A 178 15.81 10.53 5.88
CA GLU A 178 16.78 11.47 6.46
C GLU A 178 16.93 12.73 5.62
N THR A 179 16.96 12.59 4.27
CA THR A 179 17.10 13.75 3.38
C THR A 179 15.95 14.76 3.51
N ILE A 180 14.77 14.34 3.98
CA ILE A 180 13.60 15.21 4.21
C ILE A 180 13.37 15.52 5.71
N GLY A 181 14.39 15.26 6.54
CA GLY A 181 14.47 15.67 7.94
C GLY A 181 13.99 14.64 8.97
N TRP A 182 13.65 13.41 8.58
CA TRP A 182 13.27 12.37 9.53
C TRP A 182 14.49 11.68 10.12
N VAL A 183 14.64 11.78 11.44
CA VAL A 183 15.69 11.13 12.23
C VAL A 183 15.08 10.50 13.49
N ARG A 184 15.85 9.70 14.22
CA ARG A 184 15.45 9.20 15.53
C ARG A 184 15.35 10.34 16.55
N ALA A 185 14.63 10.11 17.65
CA ALA A 185 14.46 11.09 18.73
C ALA A 185 15.77 11.54 19.39
N ASP A 186 16.81 10.70 19.35
CA ASP A 186 18.16 11.00 19.83
C ASP A 186 19.03 11.72 18.78
N GLY A 187 18.46 12.09 17.63
CA GLY A 187 19.15 12.74 16.52
C GLY A 187 19.98 11.79 15.65
N ALA A 188 20.00 10.49 15.96
CA ALA A 188 20.73 9.51 15.16
C ALA A 188 20.01 9.19 13.84
N PRO A 189 20.76 8.77 12.79
CA PRO A 189 20.21 8.25 11.54
C PRO A 189 19.18 7.11 11.76
N LEU A 190 18.23 6.97 10.84
CA LEU A 190 17.26 5.88 10.85
C LEU A 190 17.92 4.59 10.39
N SER A 191 17.72 3.48 11.11
CA SER A 191 18.11 2.18 10.57
C SER A 191 17.16 1.78 9.42
N SER A 192 17.66 0.98 8.48
CA SER A 192 16.86 0.39 7.39
C SER A 192 15.60 -0.31 7.91
N ASP A 193 15.70 -1.03 9.02
CA ASP A 193 14.55 -1.71 9.62
C ASP A 193 13.58 -0.74 10.28
N ALA A 194 14.06 0.32 10.96
CA ALA A 194 13.19 1.32 11.55
C ALA A 194 12.38 2.06 10.47
N ALA A 195 13.05 2.50 9.40
CA ALA A 195 12.43 3.12 8.24
C ALA A 195 11.42 2.18 7.56
N PHE A 196 11.79 0.91 7.36
CA PHE A 196 10.90 -0.05 6.72
C PHE A 196 9.69 -0.44 7.59
N ASN A 197 9.86 -0.49 8.92
CA ASN A 197 8.75 -0.76 9.85
C ASN A 197 7.64 0.29 9.76
N LEU A 198 7.96 1.56 9.47
CA LEU A 198 6.95 2.60 9.22
C LEU A 198 6.03 2.24 8.05
N VAL A 199 6.59 1.65 6.99
CA VAL A 199 5.84 1.34 5.76
C VAL A 199 5.44 -0.12 5.65
N LEU A 200 5.82 -0.97 6.60
CA LEU A 200 5.61 -2.42 6.53
C LEU A 200 4.13 -2.81 6.30
N PRO A 201 3.14 -2.23 7.00
CA PRO A 201 1.73 -2.50 6.71
C PRO A 201 1.34 -2.11 5.27
N LYS A 202 1.87 -0.98 4.79
CA LYS A 202 1.61 -0.50 3.43
C LYS A 202 2.28 -1.39 2.39
N TRP A 203 3.52 -1.79 2.60
CA TRP A 203 4.25 -2.69 1.73
C TRP A 203 3.53 -4.05 1.60
N ARG A 204 3.03 -4.61 2.72
CA ARG A 204 2.21 -5.84 2.70
C ARG A 204 0.95 -5.66 1.86
N LEU A 205 0.24 -4.53 2.03
CA LEU A 205 -0.92 -4.19 1.20
C LEU A 205 -0.54 -4.11 -0.28
N LEU A 206 0.51 -3.37 -0.63
CA LEU A 206 0.96 -3.21 -2.03
C LEU A 206 1.33 -4.57 -2.64
N ARG A 207 1.97 -5.45 -1.87
CA ARG A 207 2.23 -6.83 -2.28
C ARG A 207 0.94 -7.60 -2.57
N ARG A 208 -0.13 -7.40 -1.77
CA ARG A 208 -1.45 -7.99 -2.05
C ARG A 208 -2.10 -7.41 -3.31
N LEU A 209 -1.84 -6.14 -3.63
CA LEU A 209 -2.32 -5.52 -4.86
C LEU A 209 -1.50 -5.90 -6.11
N GLY A 210 -0.58 -6.87 -6.02
CA GLY A 210 0.24 -7.30 -7.15
C GLY A 210 1.29 -6.27 -7.60
N VAL A 211 1.70 -5.37 -6.70
CA VAL A 211 2.76 -4.38 -6.99
C VAL A 211 4.11 -5.06 -7.19
N PHE A 212 4.35 -6.15 -6.47
CA PHE A 212 5.54 -6.97 -6.57
C PHE A 212 5.20 -8.34 -7.16
N ASP A 213 6.12 -8.91 -7.93
CA ASP A 213 6.00 -10.25 -8.50
C ASP A 213 5.96 -11.31 -7.39
N ALA A 214 5.06 -12.27 -7.51
CA ALA A 214 4.88 -13.36 -6.56
C ALA A 214 5.83 -14.55 -6.82
N GLY A 215 6.44 -14.62 -8.00
CA GLY A 215 7.24 -15.76 -8.49
C GLY A 215 8.63 -15.89 -7.87
N THR A 216 9.05 -14.94 -7.04
CA THR A 216 10.27 -15.09 -6.24
C THR A 216 9.89 -15.33 -4.79
N SER A 217 10.13 -16.57 -4.33
CA SER A 217 10.00 -17.02 -2.93
C SER A 217 10.90 -16.24 -1.95
N SER A 218 11.52 -15.15 -2.35
CA SER A 218 12.61 -14.54 -1.61
C SER A 218 12.17 -13.22 -1.01
N TYR A 219 12.09 -13.15 0.32
CA TYR A 219 12.01 -11.90 1.07
C TYR A 219 13.19 -10.95 0.74
N THR A 220 14.23 -11.44 0.07
CA THR A 220 15.40 -10.68 -0.35
C THR A 220 15.29 -10.07 -1.75
N ARG A 221 14.34 -10.50 -2.59
CA ARG A 221 14.15 -9.96 -3.95
C ARG A 221 12.73 -9.45 -4.19
N TRP A 222 12.59 -8.17 -4.48
CA TRP A 222 11.32 -7.49 -4.71
C TRP A 222 11.24 -6.96 -6.14
N ILE A 223 10.77 -7.81 -7.05
CA ILE A 223 10.63 -7.42 -8.46
C ILE A 223 9.33 -6.61 -8.63
N VAL A 224 9.45 -5.33 -8.96
CA VAL A 224 8.28 -4.47 -9.21
C VAL A 224 7.63 -4.81 -10.56
N THR A 225 6.33 -5.13 -10.54
CA THR A 225 5.56 -5.41 -11.76
C THR A 225 5.29 -4.12 -12.55
N HIS A 226 4.98 -4.23 -13.84
CA HIS A 226 4.55 -3.07 -14.64
C HIS A 226 3.29 -2.40 -14.06
N GLY A 227 2.36 -3.19 -13.52
CA GLY A 227 1.17 -2.69 -12.81
C GLY A 227 1.53 -1.98 -11.50
N GLY A 228 2.50 -2.51 -10.75
CA GLY A 228 3.02 -1.90 -9.53
C GLY A 228 3.64 -0.53 -9.74
N ALA A 229 4.51 -0.40 -10.74
CA ALA A 229 5.08 0.90 -11.10
C ALA A 229 4.01 1.88 -11.60
N ALA A 230 3.01 1.41 -12.35
CA ALA A 230 1.86 2.23 -12.75
C ALA A 230 1.04 2.71 -11.54
N PHE A 231 0.77 1.84 -10.57
CA PHE A 231 0.05 2.18 -9.34
C PHE A 231 0.80 3.22 -8.51
N ALA A 232 2.11 3.03 -8.36
CA ALA A 232 2.94 3.96 -7.62
C ALA A 232 3.00 5.35 -8.28
N ARG A 233 3.14 5.42 -9.61
CA ARG A 233 3.05 6.69 -10.35
C ARG A 233 1.69 7.35 -10.16
N ALA A 234 0.59 6.61 -10.29
CA ALA A 234 -0.76 7.12 -10.06
C ALA A 234 -0.92 7.69 -8.63
N ALA A 235 -0.38 7.00 -7.62
CA ALA A 235 -0.41 7.45 -6.23
C ALA A 235 0.36 8.77 -6.02
N LEU A 236 1.43 9.00 -6.77
CA LEU A 236 2.27 10.21 -6.69
C LEU A 236 1.76 11.37 -7.57
N GLN A 237 1.00 11.08 -8.63
CA GLN A 237 0.33 12.10 -9.45
C GLN A 237 -0.82 12.79 -8.70
N SER A 238 -1.45 12.04 -7.79
CA SER A 238 -2.69 12.41 -7.12
C SER A 238 -2.53 13.68 -6.30
N GLU A 239 -3.40 14.66 -6.56
CA GLU A 239 -3.64 15.78 -5.66
C GLU A 239 -4.69 15.32 -4.67
N VAL A 240 -4.33 15.27 -3.38
CA VAL A 240 -5.32 15.04 -2.32
C VAL A 240 -6.08 16.33 -2.10
#